data_AF-A0A436F3S6-F1
#
_entry.id   AF-A0A436F3S6-F1
#
_cell.length_a   1.000
_cell.length_b   1.000
_cell.length_c   1.000
_cell.angle_alpha   90.00
_cell.angle_beta   90.00
_cell.angle_gamma   90.00
#
_symmetry.space_group_name_H-M   'P 1'
#
loop_
_entity.id
_entity.type
_entity.pdbx_description
1 polymer ?
#
loop_
_entity_poly.entity_id
_entity_poly.type
_entity_poly.pdbx_seq_one_letter_code
_entity_poly.pdbx_strand_id
1 'polypeptide(L)'
;GADKRQEAKDIAQKYCENAGGKACNVVTVFRNHRHWNDDDETGFPYKHCGALAVADKEENRFTPWGVNSAETRREAEDLALQACEATGEKCKIREWVCT
;
A
#
# COMPACT_ATOMS: atom_id res chain seq x y z
N GLY A 1 3.19 -10.87 4.13
CA GLY A 1 3.44 -10.38 5.50
C GLY A 1 4.67 -11.06 6.05
N ALA A 2 5.27 -10.51 7.11
CA ALA A 2 6.40 -11.09 7.83
C ALA A 2 6.42 -10.56 9.28
N ASP A 3 7.24 -11.17 10.14
CA ASP A 3 7.37 -10.76 11.55
C ASP A 3 8.13 -9.43 11.70
N LYS A 4 9.04 -9.14 10.78
CA LYS A 4 9.84 -7.89 10.79
C LYS A 4 9.50 -7.01 9.60
N ARG A 5 9.53 -5.68 9.81
CA ARG A 5 9.31 -4.68 8.75
C ARG A 5 10.22 -4.90 7.53
N GLN A 6 11.51 -5.10 7.78
CA GLN A 6 12.49 -5.24 6.71
C GLN A 6 12.22 -6.51 5.89
N GLU A 7 11.95 -7.62 6.57
CA GLU A 7 11.59 -8.88 5.92
C GLU A 7 10.31 -8.75 5.08
N ALA A 8 9.29 -8.05 5.57
CA ALA A 8 8.07 -7.78 4.81
C ALA A 8 8.36 -6.98 3.54
N LYS A 9 9.26 -5.99 3.60
CA LYS A 9 9.69 -5.21 2.43
C LYS A 9 10.46 -6.08 1.43
N ASP A 10 11.40 -6.88 1.90
CA ASP A 10 12.23 -7.75 1.06
C ASP A 10 11.37 -8.80 0.33
N ILE A 11 10.40 -9.38 1.03
CA ILE A 11 9.42 -10.32 0.43
C ILE A 11 8.56 -9.62 -0.63
N ALA A 12 8.05 -8.41 -0.34
CA ALA A 12 7.24 -7.66 -1.30
C ALA A 12 8.05 -7.28 -2.56
N GLN A 13 9.29 -6.86 -2.38
CA GLN A 13 10.21 -6.56 -3.48
C GLN A 13 10.44 -7.80 -4.36
N LYS A 14 10.81 -8.93 -3.74
CA LYS A 14 11.04 -10.19 -4.46
C LYS A 14 9.79 -10.69 -5.18
N TYR A 15 8.61 -10.54 -4.59
CA TYR A 15 7.35 -10.88 -5.23
C TYR A 15 7.10 -10.05 -6.49
N CYS A 16 7.32 -8.73 -6.43
CA CYS A 16 7.18 -7.84 -7.58
C CYS A 16 8.17 -8.20 -8.71
N GLU A 17 9.42 -8.47 -8.37
CA GLU A 17 10.46 -8.86 -9.35
C GLU A 17 10.10 -10.19 -10.03
N ASN A 18 9.65 -11.18 -9.25
CA ASN A 18 9.20 -12.48 -9.77
C ASN A 18 7.95 -12.37 -10.67
N ALA A 19 7.10 -11.36 -10.45
CA ALA A 19 5.96 -11.06 -11.31
C ALA A 19 6.35 -10.35 -12.62
N GLY A 20 7.66 -10.17 -12.89
CA GLY A 20 8.17 -9.49 -14.08
C GLY A 20 8.24 -7.97 -13.95
N GLY A 21 8.13 -7.43 -12.73
CA GLY A 21 8.28 -6.00 -12.46
C GLY A 21 9.72 -5.52 -12.75
N LYS A 22 9.85 -4.47 -13.57
CA LYS A 22 11.16 -3.89 -13.94
C LYS A 22 11.64 -2.79 -13.00
N ALA A 23 10.74 -2.20 -12.21
CA ALA A 23 11.01 -1.12 -11.28
C ALA A 23 10.11 -1.28 -10.05
N CYS A 24 10.50 -2.18 -9.14
CA CYS A 24 9.75 -2.51 -7.94
C CYS A 24 10.11 -1.56 -6.80
N ASN A 25 9.10 -0.95 -6.18
CA ASN A 25 9.26 -0.08 -5.02
C ASN A 25 8.17 -0.38 -3.99
N VAL A 26 8.56 -0.46 -2.72
CA VAL A 26 7.60 -0.62 -1.62
C VAL A 26 7.03 0.75 -1.26
N VAL A 27 5.75 0.95 -1.57
CA VAL A 27 5.07 2.24 -1.41
C VAL A 27 4.31 2.37 -0.08
N THR A 28 3.99 1.26 0.57
CA THR A 28 3.37 1.24 1.90
C THR A 28 3.80 0.01 2.69
N VAL A 29 3.91 0.17 4.01
CA VAL A 29 4.07 -0.94 4.97
C VAL A 29 3.16 -0.64 6.14
N PHE A 30 2.36 -1.62 6.53
CA PHE A 30 1.38 -1.51 7.61
C PHE A 30 1.47 -2.75 8.52
N ARG A 31 0.85 -2.68 9.70
CA ARG A 31 1.13 -3.58 10.83
C ARG A 31 -0.14 -4.31 11.26
N ASN A 32 -0.08 -5.64 11.32
CA ASN A 32 -1.06 -6.43 12.06
C ASN A 32 -0.78 -6.29 13.56
N HIS A 33 -1.83 -6.11 14.37
CA HIS A 33 -1.76 -6.07 15.83
C HIS A 33 -1.06 -7.30 16.45
N ARG A 34 -1.06 -8.46 15.77
CA ARG A 34 -0.53 -9.72 16.34
C ARG A 34 0.96 -9.97 16.21
N HIS A 35 1.67 -9.33 15.27
CA HIS A 35 3.01 -9.78 14.87
C HIS A 35 4.16 -8.81 15.15
N TRP A 36 3.85 -7.58 15.52
CA TRP A 36 4.86 -6.57 15.79
C TRP A 36 4.52 -5.99 17.16
N ASN A 37 5.31 -6.34 18.18
CA ASN A 37 5.17 -5.75 19.50
C ASN A 37 5.54 -4.27 19.43
N ASP A 38 5.00 -3.45 20.32
CA ASP A 38 5.28 -2.01 20.36
C ASP A 38 6.67 -1.68 20.95
N ASP A 39 7.55 -2.69 21.01
CA ASP A 39 8.86 -2.66 21.65
C ASP A 39 9.87 -1.76 20.90
N ASP A 40 9.47 -1.20 19.75
CA ASP A 40 10.28 -0.28 18.95
C ASP A 40 9.99 1.21 19.26
N GLU A 41 9.01 1.52 20.14
CA GLU A 41 8.61 2.88 20.57
C GLU A 41 8.33 3.89 19.42
N THR A 42 8.07 3.41 18.21
CA THR A 42 8.03 4.28 17.01
C THR A 42 6.78 5.15 16.87
N GLY A 43 5.73 4.90 17.66
CA GLY A 43 4.44 5.60 17.55
C GLY A 43 3.71 5.36 16.22
N PHE A 44 4.07 4.33 15.46
CA PHE A 44 3.49 4.05 14.14
C PHE A 44 2.05 3.51 14.29
N PRO A 45 1.04 4.11 13.64
CA PRO A 45 -0.37 3.76 13.86
C PRO A 45 -0.70 2.31 13.43
N TYR A 46 -1.54 1.66 14.24
CA TYR A 46 -2.00 0.28 14.06
C TYR A 46 -3.00 0.14 12.90
N LYS A 47 -2.48 0.08 11.68
CA LYS A 47 -3.29 -0.10 10.47
C LYS A 47 -3.04 -1.48 9.91
N HIS A 48 -4.09 -2.27 9.76
CA HIS A 48 -4.01 -3.68 9.34
C HIS A 48 -4.66 -3.93 7.97
N CYS A 49 -5.19 -2.89 7.35
CA CYS A 49 -5.64 -2.90 5.96
C CYS A 49 -4.86 -1.88 5.14
N GLY A 50 -4.55 -2.21 3.89
CA GLY A 50 -3.92 -1.33 2.92
C GLY A 50 -4.61 -1.42 1.57
N ALA A 51 -4.62 -0.32 0.81
CA ALA A 51 -5.21 -0.25 -0.52
C ALA A 51 -4.36 0.59 -1.48
N LEU A 52 -4.40 0.21 -2.76
CA LEU A 52 -3.78 0.91 -3.88
C LEU A 52 -4.88 1.33 -4.87
N ALA A 53 -4.97 2.63 -5.12
CA ALA A 53 -5.81 3.23 -6.14
C ALA A 53 -4.95 3.66 -7.33
N VAL A 54 -5.47 3.47 -8.55
CA VAL A 54 -4.80 3.88 -9.79
C VAL A 54 -5.86 4.50 -10.72
N ALA A 55 -5.49 5.57 -11.42
CA ALA A 55 -6.29 6.12 -12.50
C ALA A 55 -6.27 5.20 -13.75
N ASP A 56 -7.20 5.42 -14.67
CA ASP A 56 -7.14 4.73 -15.95
C ASP A 56 -5.89 5.23 -16.72
N LYS A 57 -5.17 4.31 -17.36
CA LYS A 57 -3.90 4.64 -18.03
C LYS A 57 -4.17 5.44 -19.31
N GLU A 58 -3.77 6.72 -19.32
CA GLU A 58 -3.67 7.50 -20.56
C GLU A 58 -2.33 7.27 -21.29
N GLU A 59 -2.35 7.25 -22.61
CA GLU A 59 -1.12 7.19 -23.42
C GLU A 59 -0.30 8.47 -23.23
N ASN A 60 1.01 8.32 -23.01
CA ASN A 60 2.00 9.40 -22.87
C ASN A 60 1.91 10.28 -21.61
N ARG A 61 1.27 9.80 -20.54
CA ARG A 61 1.27 10.48 -19.22
C ARG A 61 1.65 9.54 -18.09
N PHE A 62 2.18 10.12 -17.02
CA PHE A 62 2.33 9.43 -15.75
C PHE A 62 0.93 9.12 -15.22
N THR A 63 0.62 7.85 -14.99
CA THR A 63 -0.68 7.44 -14.44
C THR A 63 -0.73 7.77 -12.95
N PRO A 64 -1.65 8.64 -12.49
CA PRO A 64 -1.83 8.89 -11.08
C PRO A 64 -2.18 7.62 -10.31
N TRP A 65 -1.65 7.55 -9.10
CA TRP A 65 -1.92 6.47 -8.17
C TRP A 65 -1.83 6.99 -6.74
N GLY A 66 -2.51 6.31 -5.83
CA GLY A 66 -2.54 6.63 -4.40
C GLY A 66 -2.50 5.36 -3.57
N VAL A 67 -1.80 5.39 -2.45
CA VAL A 67 -1.73 4.28 -1.50
C VAL A 67 -1.99 4.78 -0.10
N ASN A 68 -2.76 4.04 0.68
CA ASN A 68 -2.90 4.30 2.10
C ASN A 68 -3.18 3.01 2.88
N SER A 69 -3.11 3.12 4.20
CA SER A 69 -3.51 2.09 5.13
C SER A 69 -4.48 2.64 6.16
N ALA A 70 -5.31 1.77 6.73
CA ALA A 70 -6.28 2.12 7.77
C ALA A 70 -6.60 0.91 8.66
N GLU A 71 -7.46 1.14 9.65
CA GLU A 71 -8.01 0.08 10.50
C GLU A 71 -9.06 -0.74 9.76
N THR A 72 -9.80 -0.16 8.81
CA THR A 72 -10.75 -0.92 8.01
C THR A 72 -10.37 -0.92 6.53
N ARG A 73 -10.79 -1.97 5.82
CA ARG A 73 -10.65 -2.02 4.36
C ARG A 73 -11.24 -0.78 3.70
N ARG A 74 -12.45 -0.40 4.11
CA ARG A 74 -13.19 0.73 3.53
C ARG A 74 -12.42 2.03 3.69
N GLU A 75 -11.93 2.32 4.89
CA GLU A 75 -11.13 3.53 5.13
C GLU A 75 -9.82 3.52 4.33
N ALA A 76 -9.16 2.37 4.21
CA ALA A 76 -7.93 2.26 3.43
C ALA A 76 -8.19 2.56 1.94
N GLU A 77 -9.29 2.01 1.39
CA GLU A 77 -9.74 2.28 0.02
C GLU A 77 -10.10 3.76 -0.17
N ASP A 78 -10.90 4.33 0.73
CA ASP A 78 -11.33 5.74 0.66
C ASP A 78 -10.12 6.69 0.71
N LEU A 79 -9.15 6.44 1.60
CA LEU A 79 -7.92 7.23 1.70
C LEU A 79 -7.00 7.06 0.48
N ALA A 80 -6.92 5.86 -0.09
CA ALA A 80 -6.13 5.61 -1.30
C ALA A 80 -6.74 6.33 -2.52
N LEU A 81 -8.07 6.33 -2.64
CA LEU A 81 -8.79 7.08 -3.66
C LEU A 81 -8.55 8.58 -3.49
N GLN A 82 -8.75 9.13 -2.29
CA GLN A 82 -8.49 10.56 -2.03
C GLN A 82 -7.07 10.96 -2.40
N ALA A 83 -6.06 10.13 -2.07
CA ALA A 83 -4.67 10.40 -2.42
C ALA A 83 -4.42 10.38 -3.93
N CYS A 84 -5.09 9.48 -4.67
CA CYS A 84 -4.97 9.37 -6.12
C CYS A 84 -5.68 10.51 -6.84
N GLU A 85 -6.92 10.82 -6.44
CA GLU A 85 -7.78 11.82 -7.07
C GLU A 85 -7.38 13.26 -6.73
N ALA A 86 -6.44 13.46 -5.80
CA ALA A 86 -5.84 14.77 -5.50
C ALA A 86 -5.20 15.42 -6.75
N THR A 87 -4.87 14.62 -7.78
CA THR A 87 -4.34 15.11 -9.05
C THR A 87 -5.44 15.42 -10.09
N GLY A 88 -6.71 15.29 -9.74
CA GLY A 88 -7.86 15.64 -10.57
C GLY A 88 -8.37 14.55 -11.53
N GLU A 89 -7.81 13.35 -11.47
CA GLU A 89 -8.25 12.20 -12.27
C GLU A 89 -9.12 11.25 -11.44
N LYS A 90 -10.07 10.58 -12.08
CA LYS A 90 -10.91 9.57 -11.42
C LYS A 90 -10.13 8.27 -11.24
N CYS A 91 -10.02 7.81 -10.00
CA CYS A 91 -9.26 6.62 -9.68
C CYS A 91 -10.15 5.42 -9.32
N LYS A 92 -9.56 4.22 -9.36
CA LYS A 92 -10.21 2.97 -8.93
C LYS A 92 -9.26 2.17 -8.06
N ILE A 93 -9.81 1.39 -7.13
CA ILE A 93 -9.03 0.44 -6.34
C ILE A 93 -8.52 -0.67 -7.25
N ARG A 94 -7.20 -0.81 -7.33
CA ARG A 94 -6.52 -1.88 -8.06
C ARG A 94 -6.33 -3.09 -7.17
N GLU A 95 -5.82 -2.88 -5.95
CA GLU A 95 -5.51 -3.93 -5.00
C GLU A 95 -5.80 -3.46 -3.57
N TRP A 96 -6.20 -4.39 -2.72
CA TRP A 96 -6.35 -4.18 -1.29
C TRP A 96 -5.99 -5.47 -0.55
N VAL A 97 -5.57 -5.33 0.71
CA VAL A 97 -5.26 -6.46 1.57
C VAL A 97 -5.51 -6.06 3.02
N CYS A 98 -6.01 -7.01 3.82
CA CYS A 98 -6.01 -6.92 5.26
C CYS A 98 -5.27 -8.12 5.84
N THR A 99 -4.62 -7.92 6.98
CA THR A 99 -3.85 -8.96 7.69
C THR A 99 -4.58 -9.47 8.91
#